data_AF-A0A7V0WE06-F1
#
_entry.id   AF-A0A7V0WE06-F1
#
_cell.length_a   1.000
_cell.length_b   1.000
_cell.length_c   1.000
_cell.angle_alpha   90.00
_cell.angle_beta   90.00
_cell.angle_gamma   90.00
#
_symmetry.space_group_name_H-M   'P 1'
#
loop_
_entity.id
_entity.type
_entity.pdbx_description
1 polymer ?
#
loop_
_entity_poly.entity_id
_entity_poly.type
_entity_poly.pdbx_seq_one_letter_code
_entity_poly.pdbx_strand_id
1 'polypeptide(L)'
;MSYTIAAITNEWDIFMRRYRSLFTELIKFEDIDHIFFIESPLTLYSFIRFVMGRMNRRDKERWQRVLKKGIISREGNIFIITPVVPFPFLSIRPLLKLNRFCLNRFQLYVIGYLKRKLKVKDMILWINHPYFSAEIAGSVKSDLFCYDLCDDYNTKEKDDSGVFAKEVRNNDLYLTEHADIMFVSSKKLF
;
A
#
# COMPACT_ATOMS: atom_id res chain seq x y z
N MET A 1 20.59 -11.92 -9.61
CA MET A 1 20.78 -10.84 -8.61
C MET A 1 19.48 -10.78 -7.86
N SER A 2 19.45 -10.88 -6.54
CA SER A 2 18.18 -11.11 -5.86
C SER A 2 17.55 -9.83 -5.31
N TYR A 3 16.30 -9.60 -5.66
CA TYR A 3 15.52 -8.42 -5.30
C TYR A 3 14.43 -8.77 -4.29
N THR A 4 14.08 -7.76 -3.49
CA THR A 4 12.85 -7.77 -2.69
C THR A 4 11.91 -6.69 -3.20
N ILE A 5 10.63 -7.03 -3.40
CA ILE A 5 9.61 -6.05 -3.81
C ILE A 5 8.88 -5.53 -2.57
N ALA A 6 8.96 -4.24 -2.30
CA ALA A 6 8.10 -3.55 -1.34
C ALA A 6 6.87 -2.99 -2.07
N ALA A 7 5.78 -3.75 -2.11
CA ALA A 7 4.57 -3.40 -2.82
C ALA A 7 3.56 -2.74 -1.88
N ILE A 8 3.32 -1.44 -2.08
CA ILE A 8 2.36 -0.65 -1.32
C ILE A 8 1.10 -0.50 -2.17
N THR A 9 0.09 -1.30 -1.86
CA THR A 9 -1.07 -1.50 -2.73
C THR A 9 -2.34 -1.81 -1.91
N ASN A 10 -3.40 -2.15 -2.61
CA ASN A 10 -4.70 -2.46 -2.02
C ASN A 10 -4.70 -3.83 -1.28
N GLU A 11 -5.88 -4.32 -0.93
CA GLU A 11 -6.04 -5.50 -0.04
C GLU A 11 -5.65 -6.82 -0.72
N TRP A 12 -4.92 -7.69 -0.01
CA TRP A 12 -4.48 -9.04 -0.41
C TRP A 12 -5.61 -10.06 -0.43
N ASP A 13 -6.50 -10.03 0.57
CA ASP A 13 -7.46 -11.13 0.85
C ASP A 13 -8.54 -11.31 -0.24
N ILE A 14 -8.62 -10.40 -1.20
CA ILE A 14 -9.61 -10.50 -2.28
C ILE A 14 -9.06 -11.43 -3.36
N PHE A 15 -9.50 -12.69 -3.31
CA PHE A 15 -9.11 -13.79 -4.21
C PHE A 15 -9.13 -13.44 -5.72
N MET A 16 -10.02 -12.54 -6.14
CA MET A 16 -10.20 -12.11 -7.54
C MET A 16 -9.35 -10.90 -7.95
N ARG A 17 -8.46 -10.37 -7.09
CA ARG A 17 -7.67 -9.18 -7.43
C ARG A 17 -6.39 -9.52 -8.18
N ARG A 18 -6.20 -8.81 -9.30
CA ARG A 18 -4.99 -8.80 -10.15
C ARG A 18 -3.68 -8.82 -9.36
N TYR A 19 -3.58 -8.06 -8.27
CA TYR A 19 -2.34 -7.96 -7.48
C TYR A 19 -1.94 -9.25 -6.76
N ARG A 20 -2.89 -9.98 -6.18
CA ARG A 20 -2.54 -11.24 -5.50
C ARG A 20 -1.95 -12.22 -6.51
N SER A 21 -2.64 -12.42 -7.64
CA SER A 21 -2.13 -13.27 -8.72
C SER A 21 -0.78 -12.77 -9.24
N LEU A 22 -0.65 -11.46 -9.51
CA LEU A 22 0.60 -10.86 -9.98
C LEU A 22 1.77 -11.15 -9.03
N PHE A 23 1.65 -10.84 -7.74
CA PHE A 23 2.75 -11.03 -6.80
C PHE A 23 3.00 -12.51 -6.47
N THR A 24 1.98 -13.36 -6.53
CA THR A 24 2.15 -14.82 -6.45
C THR A 24 2.87 -15.40 -7.66
N GLU A 25 2.75 -14.81 -8.84
CA GLU A 25 3.57 -15.20 -10.00
C GLU A 25 4.97 -14.58 -9.92
N LEU A 26 5.11 -13.31 -9.52
CA LEU A 26 6.40 -12.64 -9.41
C LEU A 26 7.35 -13.30 -8.42
N ILE A 27 6.85 -13.82 -7.29
CA ILE A 27 7.69 -14.52 -6.29
C ILE A 27 8.28 -15.85 -6.80
N LYS A 28 7.82 -16.35 -7.96
CA LYS A 28 8.37 -17.57 -8.58
C LYS A 28 9.59 -17.29 -9.46
N PHE A 29 9.87 -16.03 -9.78
CA PHE A 29 11.08 -15.67 -10.51
C PHE A 29 12.30 -15.84 -9.61
N GLU A 30 13.35 -16.47 -10.13
CA GLU A 30 14.57 -16.79 -9.36
C GLU A 30 15.28 -15.55 -8.79
N ASP A 31 15.10 -14.39 -9.44
CA ASP A 31 15.65 -13.11 -8.99
C ASP A 31 14.79 -12.40 -7.93
N ILE A 32 13.66 -12.96 -7.48
CA ILE A 32 12.80 -12.36 -6.44
C ILE A 32 12.81 -13.24 -5.18
N ASP A 33 13.53 -12.82 -4.14
CA ASP A 33 13.57 -13.56 -2.87
C ASP A 33 12.31 -13.36 -2.04
N HIS A 34 11.84 -12.12 -1.94
CA HIS A 34 10.82 -11.71 -0.98
C HIS A 34 9.88 -10.65 -1.56
N ILE A 35 8.64 -10.64 -1.09
CA ILE A 35 7.68 -9.57 -1.35
C ILE A 35 7.14 -9.05 -0.02
N PHE A 36 7.27 -7.76 0.24
CA PHE A 36 6.61 -7.06 1.32
C PHE A 36 5.34 -6.41 0.76
N PHE A 37 4.22 -7.11 0.88
CA PHE A 37 2.91 -6.64 0.43
C PHE A 37 2.26 -5.81 1.54
N ILE A 38 2.27 -4.49 1.40
CA ILE A 38 1.77 -3.52 2.37
C ILE A 38 0.41 -3.02 1.91
N GLU A 39 -0.62 -3.38 2.67
CA GLU A 39 -2.00 -3.04 2.35
C GLU A 39 -2.40 -1.62 2.79
N SER A 40 -3.58 -1.19 2.32
CA SER A 40 -4.31 -0.09 2.93
C SER A 40 -4.55 -0.36 4.44
N PRO A 41 -4.60 0.66 5.30
CA PRO A 41 -4.75 0.42 6.73
C PRO A 41 -6.15 -0.09 7.11
N LEU A 42 -6.22 -0.94 8.14
CA LEU A 42 -7.42 -1.14 8.94
C LEU A 42 -7.53 -0.02 9.99
N THR A 43 -8.75 0.28 10.45
CA THR A 43 -9.00 1.34 11.43
C THR A 43 -9.60 0.79 12.72
N LEU A 44 -9.39 1.41 13.90
CA LEU A 44 -10.08 0.95 15.11
C LEU A 44 -11.60 1.04 14.99
N TYR A 45 -12.12 1.99 14.22
CA TYR A 45 -13.55 2.03 13.90
C TYR A 45 -14.02 0.76 13.17
N SER A 46 -13.23 0.29 12.20
CA SER A 46 -13.49 -1.00 11.57
C SER A 46 -13.41 -2.13 12.61
N PHE A 47 -12.44 -2.14 13.53
CA PHE A 47 -12.38 -3.14 14.60
C PHE A 47 -13.65 -3.16 15.47
N ILE A 48 -14.18 -2.01 15.87
CA ILE A 48 -15.45 -1.93 16.61
C ILE A 48 -16.59 -2.56 15.81
N ARG A 49 -16.70 -2.24 14.51
CA ARG A 49 -17.70 -2.84 13.63
C ARG A 49 -17.52 -4.35 13.48
N PHE A 50 -16.28 -4.85 13.49
CA PHE A 50 -15.97 -6.28 13.47
C PHE A 50 -16.51 -6.98 14.72
N VAL A 51 -16.23 -6.44 15.91
CA VAL A 51 -16.72 -6.97 17.19
C VAL A 51 -18.25 -6.94 17.27
N MET A 52 -18.89 -5.90 16.72
CA MET A 52 -20.34 -5.79 16.64
C MET A 52 -21.00 -6.67 15.56
N GLY A 53 -20.22 -7.40 14.75
CA GLY A 53 -20.75 -8.21 13.64
C GLY A 53 -21.32 -7.40 12.46
N ARG A 54 -21.06 -6.09 12.38
CA ARG A 54 -21.64 -5.15 11.40
C ARG A 54 -20.66 -4.78 10.29
N MET A 55 -19.87 -5.75 9.82
CA MET A 55 -18.77 -5.54 8.90
C MET A 55 -18.98 -6.23 7.56
N ASN A 56 -18.52 -5.61 6.47
CA ASN A 56 -18.52 -6.26 5.16
C ASN A 56 -17.58 -7.49 5.17
N ARG A 57 -17.76 -8.42 4.21
CA ARG A 57 -16.96 -9.66 4.17
C ARG A 57 -15.46 -9.39 4.10
N ARG A 58 -15.06 -8.36 3.34
CA ARG A 58 -13.67 -7.98 3.05
C ARG A 58 -12.91 -7.55 4.31
N ASP A 59 -13.40 -6.56 5.04
CA ASP A 59 -12.76 -6.09 6.27
C ASP A 59 -12.80 -7.18 7.35
N LYS A 60 -13.83 -8.05 7.34
CA LYS A 60 -13.95 -9.18 8.26
C LYS A 60 -12.82 -10.19 8.04
N GLU A 61 -12.55 -10.57 6.79
CA GLU A 61 -11.44 -11.49 6.43
C GLU A 61 -10.08 -10.92 6.87
N ARG A 62 -9.87 -9.61 6.65
CA ARG A 62 -8.64 -8.92 7.06
C ARG A 62 -8.45 -8.89 8.56
N TRP A 63 -9.50 -8.55 9.33
CA TRP A 63 -9.44 -8.59 10.79
C TRP A 63 -9.25 -10.01 11.33
N GLN A 64 -9.89 -11.01 10.74
CA GLN A 64 -9.67 -12.41 11.09
C GLN A 64 -8.20 -12.81 10.88
N ARG A 65 -7.58 -12.40 9.77
CA ARG A 65 -6.16 -12.64 9.52
C ARG A 65 -5.28 -11.92 10.52
N VAL A 66 -5.53 -10.64 10.81
CA VAL A 66 -4.77 -9.86 11.79
C VAL A 66 -4.86 -10.46 13.19
N LEU A 67 -6.05 -10.90 13.63
CA LEU A 67 -6.23 -11.52 14.94
C LEU A 67 -5.58 -12.92 15.02
N LYS A 68 -5.60 -13.69 13.92
CA LYS A 68 -5.06 -15.06 13.90
C LYS A 68 -3.54 -15.11 13.68
N LYS A 69 -3.01 -14.26 12.80
CA LYS A 69 -1.62 -14.29 12.31
C LYS A 69 -0.80 -13.06 12.72
N GLY A 70 -1.43 -12.03 13.28
CA GLY A 70 -0.81 -10.74 13.57
C GLY A 70 -0.85 -9.76 12.40
N ILE A 71 -0.36 -8.54 12.64
CA ILE A 71 -0.28 -7.44 11.66
C ILE A 71 0.69 -7.71 10.49
N ILE A 72 1.61 -8.66 10.67
CA ILE A 72 2.49 -9.18 9.62
C ILE A 72 2.21 -10.67 9.53
N SER A 73 1.63 -11.10 8.42
CA SER A 73 1.42 -12.52 8.12
C SER A 73 2.32 -12.95 6.96
N ARG A 74 2.58 -14.25 6.83
CA ARG A 74 3.48 -14.81 5.81
C ARG A 74 2.80 -15.91 5.01
N GLU A 75 2.94 -15.87 3.70
CA GLU A 75 2.55 -16.90 2.74
C GLU A 75 3.75 -17.21 1.83
N GLY A 76 4.47 -18.30 2.10
CA GLY A 76 5.73 -18.58 1.42
C GLY A 76 6.76 -17.47 1.67
N ASN A 77 7.22 -16.80 0.62
CA ASN A 77 8.13 -15.65 0.72
C ASN A 77 7.43 -14.28 0.58
N ILE A 78 6.10 -14.27 0.67
CA ILE A 78 5.29 -13.06 0.66
C ILE A 78 4.94 -12.70 2.11
N PHE A 79 5.39 -11.53 2.56
CA PHE A 79 5.05 -10.92 3.84
C PHE A 79 3.90 -9.95 3.61
N ILE A 80 2.75 -10.25 4.17
CA ILE A 80 1.53 -9.43 4.05
C ILE A 80 1.42 -8.59 5.31
N ILE A 81 1.57 -7.28 5.14
CA ILE A 81 1.58 -6.28 6.20
C ILE A 81 0.26 -5.52 6.16
N THR A 82 -0.48 -5.59 7.26
CA THR A 82 -1.77 -4.91 7.44
C THR A 82 -1.63 -3.84 8.51
N PRO A 83 -1.39 -2.57 8.13
CA PRO A 83 -1.32 -1.48 9.09
C PRO A 83 -2.64 -1.31 9.84
N VAL A 84 -2.57 -0.94 11.12
CA VAL A 84 -3.75 -0.58 11.92
C VAL A 84 -3.58 0.86 12.38
N VAL A 85 -4.52 1.74 12.01
CA VAL A 85 -4.51 3.15 12.42
C VAL A 85 -5.64 3.43 13.43
N PRO A 86 -5.41 4.32 14.41
CA PRO A 86 -6.35 4.55 15.49
C PRO A 86 -7.67 5.15 15.02
N PHE A 87 -7.63 6.18 14.17
CA PHE A 87 -8.84 6.90 13.79
C PHE A 87 -9.29 6.53 12.38
N PRO A 88 -10.61 6.38 12.12
CA PRO A 88 -11.12 6.36 10.75
C PRO A 88 -10.74 7.66 10.03
N PHE A 89 -10.84 7.70 8.71
CA PHE A 89 -10.69 8.92 7.92
C PHE A 89 -11.80 9.92 8.28
N LEU A 90 -11.69 10.55 9.45
CA LEU A 90 -12.57 11.62 9.91
C LEU A 90 -12.29 12.84 9.03
N SER A 91 -13.32 13.57 8.63
CA SER A 91 -13.23 14.78 7.80
C SER A 91 -12.47 15.95 8.46
N ILE A 92 -11.94 15.76 9.67
CA ILE A 92 -11.17 16.72 10.44
C ILE A 92 -9.71 16.71 9.94
N ARG A 93 -9.34 17.76 9.18
CA ARG A 93 -8.02 17.90 8.53
C ARG A 93 -6.79 17.60 9.41
N PRO A 94 -6.64 18.11 10.64
CA PRO A 94 -5.46 17.82 11.45
C PRO A 94 -5.36 16.33 11.83
N LEU A 95 -6.49 15.66 12.11
CA LEU A 95 -6.50 14.22 12.41
C LEU A 95 -6.14 13.38 11.18
N LEU A 96 -6.56 13.81 9.98
CA LEU A 96 -6.14 13.17 8.73
C LEU A 96 -4.63 13.24 8.52
N LYS A 97 -4.03 14.41 8.74
CA LYS A 97 -2.57 14.58 8.64
C LYS A 97 -1.83 13.70 9.65
N LEU A 98 -2.29 13.68 10.90
CA LEU A 98 -1.68 12.84 11.93
C LEU A 98 -1.81 11.34 11.61
N ASN A 99 -2.98 10.89 11.16
CA ASN A 99 -3.18 9.50 10.74
C ASN A 99 -2.24 9.11 9.59
N ARG A 100 -2.10 9.96 8.57
CA ARG A 100 -1.18 9.72 7.45
C ARG A 100 0.26 9.66 7.92
N PHE A 101 0.68 10.59 8.77
CA PHE A 101 2.01 10.59 9.36
C PHE A 101 2.27 9.29 10.12
N CYS A 102 1.37 8.87 11.01
CA CYS A 102 1.49 7.62 11.75
C CYS A 102 1.55 6.40 10.82
N LEU A 103 0.71 6.36 9.78
CA LEU A 103 0.71 5.29 8.78
C LEU A 103 2.04 5.23 8.02
N ASN A 104 2.51 6.35 7.50
CA ASN A 104 3.78 6.45 6.78
C ASN A 104 4.94 5.99 7.68
N ARG A 105 5.00 6.48 8.93
CA ARG A 105 6.02 6.07 9.90
C ARG A 105 5.96 4.58 10.21
N PHE A 106 4.76 4.02 10.36
CA PHE A 106 4.58 2.59 10.55
C PHE A 106 5.07 1.79 9.34
N GLN A 107 4.70 2.18 8.12
CA GLN A 107 5.10 1.51 6.90
C GLN A 107 6.63 1.55 6.72
N LEU A 108 7.25 2.73 6.91
CA LEU A 108 8.71 2.89 6.86
C LEU A 108 9.41 2.04 7.94
N TYR A 109 8.87 2.03 9.16
CA TYR A 109 9.40 1.20 10.24
C TYR A 109 9.34 -0.29 9.89
N VAL A 110 8.22 -0.79 9.38
CA VAL A 110 8.06 -2.20 9.03
C VAL A 110 8.94 -2.59 7.84
N ILE A 111 9.02 -1.77 6.80
CA ILE A 111 9.95 -1.98 5.67
C ILE A 111 11.39 -2.04 6.21
N GLY A 112 11.81 -1.08 7.01
CA GLY A 112 13.16 -1.05 7.58
C GLY A 112 13.46 -2.20 8.54
N TYR A 113 12.46 -2.64 9.32
CA TYR A 113 12.56 -3.83 10.17
C TYR A 113 12.76 -5.10 9.33
N LEU A 114 11.93 -5.32 8.31
CA LEU A 114 12.02 -6.50 7.45
C LEU A 114 13.29 -6.49 6.60
N LYS A 115 13.68 -5.32 6.05
CA LYS A 115 14.93 -5.14 5.30
C LYS A 115 16.14 -5.59 6.12
N ARG A 116 16.23 -5.16 7.39
CA ARG A 116 17.30 -5.56 8.32
C ARG A 116 17.23 -7.04 8.69
N LYS A 117 16.03 -7.53 9.06
CA LYS A 117 15.82 -8.91 9.50
C LYS A 117 16.18 -9.93 8.42
N LEU A 118 15.85 -9.62 7.17
CA LEU A 118 16.05 -10.51 6.02
C LEU A 118 17.33 -10.17 5.23
N LYS A 119 18.14 -9.21 5.71
CA LYS A 119 19.39 -8.77 5.06
C LYS A 119 19.22 -8.39 3.59
N VAL A 120 18.08 -7.76 3.27
CA VAL A 120 17.74 -7.32 1.91
C VAL A 120 18.73 -6.25 1.45
N LYS A 121 19.39 -6.52 0.34
CA LYS A 121 20.34 -5.59 -0.31
C LYS A 121 19.60 -4.73 -1.33
N ASP A 122 19.01 -5.40 -2.32
CA ASP A 122 18.37 -4.79 -3.46
C ASP A 122 16.84 -4.78 -3.30
N MET A 123 16.20 -3.64 -3.54
CA MET A 123 14.78 -3.42 -3.29
C MET A 123 14.11 -2.68 -4.44
N ILE A 124 13.01 -3.25 -4.93
CA ILE A 124 12.08 -2.59 -5.84
C ILE A 124 10.94 -2.02 -5.01
N LEU A 125 10.72 -0.71 -5.06
CA LEU A 125 9.55 -0.08 -4.47
C LEU A 125 8.43 -0.05 -5.50
N TRP A 126 7.28 -0.61 -5.18
CA TRP A 126 6.11 -0.60 -6.06
C TRP A 126 4.95 0.11 -5.38
N ILE A 127 4.49 1.24 -5.90
CA ILE A 127 3.39 2.02 -5.30
C ILE A 127 2.18 2.07 -6.24
N ASN A 128 1.00 1.83 -5.68
CA ASN A 128 -0.28 2.05 -6.35
C ASN A 128 -1.05 3.21 -5.70
N HIS A 129 -1.35 4.28 -6.45
CA HIS A 129 -2.15 5.42 -5.98
C HIS A 129 -3.66 5.03 -5.95
N PRO A 130 -4.59 5.66 -5.18
CA PRO A 130 -4.52 6.93 -4.44
C PRO A 130 -4.16 6.87 -2.96
N TYR A 131 -4.04 5.68 -2.38
CA TYR A 131 -4.04 5.54 -0.93
C TYR A 131 -2.67 5.74 -0.27
N PHE A 132 -1.61 5.86 -1.05
CA PHE A 132 -0.25 5.95 -0.55
C PHE A 132 0.45 7.22 -1.01
N SER A 133 1.31 7.71 -0.13
CA SER A 133 1.88 9.06 -0.23
C SER A 133 3.23 9.06 -0.94
N ALA A 134 3.50 10.16 -1.64
CA ALA A 134 4.81 10.52 -2.17
C ALA A 134 5.94 10.44 -1.13
N GLU A 135 5.60 10.68 0.15
CA GLU A 135 6.58 10.64 1.26
C GLU A 135 7.28 9.28 1.37
N ILE A 136 6.57 8.18 1.08
CA ILE A 136 7.17 6.84 1.15
C ILE A 136 8.15 6.64 0.00
N ALA A 137 7.79 7.09 -1.21
CA ALA A 137 8.67 7.03 -2.38
C ALA A 137 10.00 7.76 -2.12
N GLY A 138 9.95 8.96 -1.53
CA GLY A 138 11.17 9.72 -1.19
C GLY A 138 11.97 9.17 0.01
N SER A 139 11.37 8.31 0.84
CA SER A 139 11.99 7.84 2.10
C SER A 139 12.55 6.42 2.02
N VAL A 140 12.01 5.56 1.16
CA VAL A 140 12.49 4.18 1.01
C VAL A 140 13.65 4.16 0.00
N LYS A 141 14.86 3.87 0.48
CA LYS A 141 16.00 3.59 -0.39
C LYS A 141 15.74 2.30 -1.19
N SER A 142 15.33 2.48 -2.44
CA SER A 142 15.08 1.46 -3.45
C SER A 142 16.03 1.64 -4.63
N ASP A 143 16.30 0.55 -5.33
CA ASP A 143 17.12 0.49 -6.54
C ASP A 143 16.27 0.75 -7.79
N LEU A 144 14.96 0.50 -7.68
CA LEU A 144 13.97 0.77 -8.71
C LEU A 144 12.66 1.20 -8.04
N PHE A 145 12.08 2.28 -8.53
CA PHE A 145 10.77 2.77 -8.14
C PHE A 145 9.76 2.57 -9.28
N CYS A 146 8.84 1.63 -9.06
CA CYS A 146 7.71 1.34 -9.92
C CYS A 146 6.45 2.09 -9.46
N TYR A 147 5.84 2.85 -10.35
CA TYR A 147 4.54 3.47 -10.13
C TYR A 147 3.45 2.79 -10.98
N ASP A 148 2.39 2.32 -10.34
CA ASP A 148 1.24 1.69 -11.01
C ASP A 148 0.04 2.65 -11.05
N LEU A 149 -0.07 3.35 -12.18
CA LEU A 149 -1.10 4.34 -12.50
C LEU A 149 -2.34 3.64 -13.07
N CYS A 150 -3.33 3.45 -12.20
CA CYS A 150 -4.54 2.70 -12.51
C CYS A 150 -5.75 3.57 -12.92
N ASP A 151 -5.72 4.87 -12.66
CA ASP A 151 -6.87 5.78 -12.82
C ASP A 151 -6.41 7.17 -13.27
N ASP A 152 -7.32 7.95 -13.85
CA ASP A 152 -7.06 9.33 -14.26
C ASP A 152 -7.40 10.27 -13.10
N TYR A 153 -6.38 10.63 -12.32
CA TYR A 153 -6.54 11.53 -11.18
C TYR A 153 -6.66 13.00 -11.59
N ASN A 154 -6.44 13.34 -12.87
CA ASN A 154 -6.59 14.70 -13.39
C ASN A 154 -8.04 15.01 -13.80
N THR A 155 -8.82 14.04 -14.28
CA THR A 155 -10.20 14.29 -14.76
C THR A 155 -11.29 14.24 -13.69
N LYS A 156 -10.96 13.82 -12.46
CA LYS A 156 -11.90 13.83 -11.31
C LYS A 156 -12.21 15.23 -10.75
N GLU A 157 -11.83 16.29 -11.47
CA GLU A 157 -12.06 17.70 -11.13
C GLU A 157 -13.53 18.11 -10.95
N LYS A 158 -14.51 17.33 -11.45
CA LYS A 158 -15.89 17.81 -11.52
C LYS A 158 -16.76 17.61 -10.27
N ASP A 159 -16.38 16.73 -9.34
CA ASP A 159 -17.27 16.39 -8.21
C ASP A 159 -16.73 16.69 -6.80
N ASP A 160 -15.44 17.01 -6.62
CA ASP A 160 -14.89 17.22 -5.27
C ASP A 160 -13.76 18.27 -5.22
N SER A 161 -14.12 19.54 -5.02
CA SER A 161 -13.16 20.65 -4.78
C SER A 161 -12.48 20.59 -3.39
N GLY A 162 -12.29 19.38 -2.86
CA GLY A 162 -11.79 19.11 -1.53
C GLY A 162 -10.25 19.04 -1.45
N VAL A 163 -9.71 19.31 -0.26
CA VAL A 163 -8.26 19.18 0.04
C VAL A 163 -7.70 17.80 -0.31
N PHE A 164 -8.52 16.76 -0.23
CA PHE A 164 -8.13 15.40 -0.59
C PHE A 164 -7.79 15.27 -2.09
N ALA A 165 -8.59 15.87 -2.98
CA ALA A 165 -8.35 15.81 -4.42
C ALA A 165 -7.03 16.50 -4.81
N LYS A 166 -6.75 17.67 -4.23
CA LYS A 166 -5.46 18.36 -4.42
C LYS A 166 -4.27 17.53 -3.93
N GLU A 167 -4.43 16.85 -2.80
CA GLU A 167 -3.37 16.01 -2.25
C GLU A 167 -3.13 14.74 -3.09
N VAL A 168 -4.20 14.10 -3.57
CA VAL A 168 -4.12 12.98 -4.53
C VAL A 168 -3.35 13.42 -5.78
N ARG A 169 -3.73 14.56 -6.39
CA ARG A 169 -3.05 15.08 -7.58
C ARG A 169 -1.57 15.41 -7.34
N ASN A 170 -1.25 16.05 -6.21
CA ASN A 170 0.14 16.36 -5.88
C ASN A 170 0.98 15.09 -5.68
N ASN A 171 0.39 14.05 -5.07
CA ASN A 171 1.05 12.75 -4.96
C ASN A 171 1.22 12.09 -6.33
N ASP A 172 0.18 12.09 -7.16
CA ASP A 172 0.23 11.55 -8.53
C ASP A 172 1.34 12.21 -9.38
N LEU A 173 1.40 13.55 -9.39
CA LEU A 173 2.46 14.30 -10.07
C LEU A 173 3.85 13.90 -9.54
N TYR A 174 4.02 13.86 -8.22
CA TYR A 174 5.30 13.46 -7.63
C TYR A 174 5.69 12.03 -8.02
N LEU A 175 4.77 11.07 -7.91
CA LEU A 175 5.04 9.67 -8.24
C LEU A 175 5.39 9.51 -9.73
N THR A 176 4.70 10.25 -10.61
CA THR A 176 4.97 10.28 -12.05
C THR A 176 6.36 10.85 -12.37
N GLU A 177 6.75 11.95 -11.72
CA GLU A 177 8.05 12.61 -11.96
C GLU A 177 9.26 11.80 -11.45
N HIS A 178 9.05 10.92 -10.46
CA HIS A 178 10.15 10.24 -9.76
C HIS A 178 10.22 8.74 -10.05
N ALA A 179 9.21 8.14 -10.69
CA ALA A 179 9.21 6.71 -10.99
C ALA A 179 10.22 6.37 -12.11
N ASP A 180 11.01 5.32 -11.88
CA ASP A 180 11.87 4.74 -12.91
C ASP A 180 11.05 3.96 -13.95
N ILE A 181 9.97 3.32 -13.50
CA ILE A 181 9.05 2.56 -14.35
C ILE A 181 7.62 2.93 -13.99
N MET A 182 6.83 3.26 -15.01
CA MET A 182 5.39 3.47 -14.88
C MET A 182 4.60 2.36 -15.57
N PHE A 183 3.70 1.73 -14.82
CA PHE A 183 2.68 0.84 -15.37
C PHE A 183 1.39 1.64 -15.54
N VAL A 184 0.88 1.68 -16.76
CA VAL A 184 -0.38 2.36 -17.09
C VAL A 184 -1.42 1.32 -17.53
N SER A 185 -2.65 1.46 -17.03
CA SER A 185 -3.74 0.54 -17.37
C SER A 185 -4.34 0.78 -18.76
N SER A 186 -4.11 1.96 -19.36
CA SER A 186 -4.59 2.31 -20.70
C SER A 186 -3.71 3.36 -21.38
N LYS A 187 -3.76 3.43 -22.72
CA LYS A 187 -3.06 4.46 -23.50
C LYS A 187 -3.49 5.88 -23.18
N LYS A 188 -4.68 6.09 -22.59
CA LYS A 188 -5.18 7.41 -22.21
C LYS A 188 -4.45 7.99 -20.99
N LEU A 189 -3.85 7.13 -20.18
CA LEU A 189 -3.14 7.51 -18.95
C LEU A 189 -1.63 7.79 -19.19
N PHE A 190 -1.15 7.60 -20.42
CA PHE A 190 0.23 7.88 -20.81
C PHE A 190 0.32 9.25 -21.49
#